data_AF-A0A3D0G6Z3-F1
#
_entry.id   AF-A0A3D0G6Z3-F1
#
_cell.length_a   1.000
_cell.length_b   1.000
_cell.length_c   1.000
_cell.angle_alpha   90.00
_cell.angle_beta   90.00
_cell.angle_gamma   90.00
#
_symmetry.space_group_name_H-M   'P 1'
#
loop_
_entity.id
_entity.type
_entity.pdbx_description
1 polymer ?
#
loop_
_entity_poly.entity_id
_entity_poly.type
_entity_poly.pdbx_seq_one_letter_code
_entity_poly.pdbx_strand_id
1 'polypeptide(L)'
;MTFKKADWPRKLRSQEWYGGTSRDNIYHRGWLKNQGYPDDLFDGRPIIGIMNTWSELTPCNGHLRELAEKVKAGIWEAGGVPLEVPVFSASENTFRPSAMMYRNLAALAVEEQMRGQPIDGAVLLVGCDKTTPSLIMGAASTDIPSIVVTGGPMLNGWFQGERLGSGTALWQ
;
A
#
# COMPACT_ATOMS: atom_id res chain seq x y z
N MET A 1 -19.34 -6.22 20.22
CA MET A 1 -20.30 -5.78 19.18
C MET A 1 -20.20 -6.74 18.01
N THR A 2 -21.31 -7.25 17.48
CA THR A 2 -21.32 -8.09 16.28
C THR A 2 -21.12 -7.22 15.05
N PHE A 3 -20.19 -7.60 14.18
CA PHE A 3 -19.91 -6.89 12.93
C PHE A 3 -21.16 -6.87 12.03
N LYS A 4 -21.61 -5.69 11.62
CA LYS A 4 -22.69 -5.51 10.65
C LYS A 4 -22.09 -5.10 9.31
N LYS A 5 -22.33 -5.90 8.28
CA LYS A 5 -21.89 -5.60 6.91
C LYS A 5 -22.67 -4.38 6.37
N ALA A 6 -21.99 -3.57 5.57
CA ALA A 6 -22.64 -2.51 4.81
C ALA A 6 -23.34 -3.09 3.57
N ASP A 7 -24.34 -2.38 3.06
CA ASP A 7 -25.05 -2.77 1.84
C ASP A 7 -24.16 -2.63 0.59
N TRP A 8 -24.49 -3.44 -0.43
CA TRP A 8 -23.85 -3.44 -1.74
C TRP A 8 -24.89 -3.75 -2.84
N PRO A 9 -24.99 -2.97 -3.94
CA PRO A 9 -24.14 -1.82 -4.29
C PRO A 9 -24.44 -0.55 -3.46
N ARG A 10 -23.45 0.33 -3.33
CA ARG A 10 -23.61 1.68 -2.74
C ARG A 10 -22.60 2.66 -3.37
N LYS A 11 -22.83 3.96 -3.21
CA LYS A 11 -21.85 4.98 -3.59
C LYS A 11 -20.61 4.86 -2.69
N LEU A 12 -19.45 4.54 -3.28
CA LEU A 12 -18.16 4.56 -2.60
C LEU A 12 -17.54 5.96 -2.61
N ARG A 13 -16.49 6.20 -1.81
CA ARG A 13 -15.90 7.54 -1.67
C ARG A 13 -15.17 8.01 -2.93
N SER A 14 -14.60 7.08 -3.71
CA SER A 14 -14.01 7.37 -5.02
C SER A 14 -14.99 8.02 -6.00
N GLN A 15 -16.31 7.80 -5.83
CA GLN A 15 -17.33 8.42 -6.67
C GLN A 15 -17.45 9.93 -6.47
N GLU A 16 -16.91 10.51 -5.40
CA GLU A 16 -16.79 11.98 -5.29
C GLU A 16 -15.78 12.58 -6.29
N TRP A 17 -14.84 11.78 -6.79
CA TRP A 17 -13.91 12.18 -7.85
C TRP A 17 -14.36 11.72 -9.22
N TYR A 18 -14.83 10.48 -9.33
CA TYR A 18 -15.00 9.83 -10.63
C TYR A 18 -16.46 9.70 -11.07
N GLY A 19 -17.43 9.79 -10.17
CA GLY A 19 -18.84 9.51 -10.45
C GLY A 19 -19.63 10.74 -10.89
N GLY A 20 -20.24 10.69 -12.08
CA GLY A 20 -21.12 11.76 -12.60
C GLY A 20 -20.54 12.54 -13.79
N THR A 21 -21.08 13.71 -14.09
CA THR A 21 -20.76 14.47 -15.33
C THR A 21 -20.44 15.95 -15.08
N SER A 22 -20.18 16.35 -13.83
CA SER A 22 -19.71 17.69 -13.52
C SER A 22 -18.34 17.95 -14.17
N ARG A 23 -17.96 19.23 -14.30
CA ARG A 23 -16.62 19.63 -14.74
C ARG A 23 -15.52 18.92 -13.93
N ASP A 24 -15.69 18.86 -12.61
CA ASP A 24 -14.67 18.29 -11.71
C ASP A 24 -14.56 16.78 -11.90
N ASN A 25 -15.69 16.08 -12.09
CA ASN A 25 -15.70 14.64 -12.36
C ASN A 25 -15.04 14.31 -13.71
N ILE A 26 -15.31 15.11 -14.73
CA ILE A 26 -14.68 14.98 -16.05
C ILE A 26 -13.17 15.23 -15.95
N TYR A 27 -12.75 16.25 -15.18
CA TYR A 27 -11.34 16.55 -14.95
C TYR A 27 -10.60 15.39 -14.27
N HIS A 28 -11.12 14.89 -13.15
CA HIS A 28 -10.47 13.82 -12.40
C HIS A 28 -10.43 12.50 -13.17
N ARG A 29 -11.57 12.09 -13.75
CA ARG A 29 -11.64 10.83 -14.53
C ARG A 29 -10.84 10.93 -15.83
N GLY A 30 -10.99 12.05 -16.54
CA GLY A 30 -10.32 12.30 -17.81
C GLY A 30 -8.80 12.28 -17.69
N TRP A 31 -8.25 12.84 -16.60
CA TRP A 31 -6.81 12.79 -16.37
C TRP A 31 -6.29 11.38 -16.13
N LEU A 32 -6.96 10.58 -15.28
CA LEU A 32 -6.49 9.22 -15.01
C LEU A 32 -6.60 8.32 -16.24
N LYS A 33 -7.57 8.57 -17.13
CA LYS A 33 -7.70 7.87 -18.41
C LYS A 33 -6.52 8.07 -19.36
N ASN A 34 -5.63 9.03 -19.15
CA ASN A 34 -4.43 9.18 -19.98
C ASN A 34 -3.51 7.95 -19.94
N GLN A 35 -3.66 7.07 -18.93
CA GLN A 35 -2.96 5.80 -18.81
C GLN A 35 -3.62 4.66 -19.61
N GLY A 36 -4.73 4.91 -20.31
CA GLY A 36 -5.44 3.92 -21.11
C GLY A 36 -6.51 3.12 -20.37
N TYR A 37 -7.02 3.62 -19.24
CA TYR A 37 -8.10 2.95 -18.51
C TYR A 37 -9.45 3.06 -19.25
N PRO A 38 -10.17 1.95 -19.44
CA PRO A 38 -11.56 1.95 -19.92
C PRO A 38 -12.50 2.80 -19.04
N ASP A 39 -13.59 3.33 -19.61
CA ASP A 39 -14.53 4.20 -18.86
C ASP A 39 -15.30 3.46 -17.78
N ASP A 40 -15.62 2.18 -18.01
CA ASP A 40 -16.37 1.35 -17.08
C ASP A 40 -15.63 1.10 -15.76
N LEU A 41 -14.31 1.29 -15.71
CA LEU A 41 -13.55 1.22 -14.46
C LEU A 41 -13.94 2.31 -13.45
N PHE A 42 -14.66 3.33 -13.88
CA PHE A 42 -15.09 4.46 -13.04
C PHE A 42 -16.59 4.42 -12.68
N ASP A 43 -17.25 3.27 -12.90
CA ASP A 43 -18.69 3.04 -12.71
C ASP A 43 -19.15 2.94 -11.24
N GLY A 44 -18.23 2.94 -10.28
CA GLY A 44 -18.51 2.81 -8.86
C GLY A 44 -17.97 1.53 -8.22
N ARG A 45 -17.32 0.66 -8.99
CA ARG A 45 -16.51 -0.45 -8.44
C ARG A 45 -15.37 0.07 -7.53
N PRO A 46 -14.87 -0.73 -6.58
CA PRO A 46 -13.86 -0.28 -5.62
C PRO A 46 -12.53 0.11 -6.28
N ILE A 47 -12.04 1.31 -5.96
CA ILE A 47 -10.67 1.73 -6.27
C ILE A 47 -9.76 1.32 -5.11
N ILE A 48 -8.77 0.47 -5.38
CA ILE A 48 -7.88 -0.11 -4.37
C ILE A 48 -6.49 0.48 -4.47
N GLY A 49 -6.05 1.17 -3.42
CA GLY A 49 -4.70 1.69 -3.28
C GLY A 49 -3.73 0.60 -2.81
N ILE A 50 -2.73 0.27 -3.63
CA ILE A 50 -1.65 -0.65 -3.25
C ILE A 50 -0.51 0.20 -2.70
N MET A 51 -0.48 0.37 -1.38
CA MET A 51 0.49 1.21 -0.67
C MET A 51 1.84 0.48 -0.64
N ASN A 52 2.75 0.85 -1.55
CA ASN A 52 3.99 0.12 -1.78
C ASN A 52 5.19 0.77 -1.08
N THR A 53 5.85 0.02 -0.19
CA THR A 53 7.09 0.44 0.49
C THR A 53 8.35 -0.08 -0.21
N TRP A 54 8.25 -0.44 -1.48
CA TRP A 54 9.41 -0.74 -2.32
C TRP A 54 10.30 0.50 -2.49
N SER A 55 11.61 0.30 -2.39
CA SER A 55 12.62 1.26 -2.81
C SER A 55 13.95 0.51 -3.01
N GLU A 56 14.76 0.94 -3.97
CA GLU A 56 16.15 0.45 -4.10
C GLU A 56 16.97 0.73 -2.83
N LEU A 57 16.60 1.72 -2.02
CA LEU A 57 17.21 2.04 -0.72
C LEU A 57 16.58 1.29 0.47
N THR A 58 15.60 0.41 0.22
CA THR A 58 14.99 -0.49 1.22
C THR A 58 15.12 -1.93 0.75
N PRO A 59 16.32 -2.55 0.83
CA PRO A 59 16.59 -3.86 0.23
C PRO A 59 15.73 -4.99 0.81
N CYS A 60 15.29 -4.89 2.08
CA CYS A 60 14.36 -5.84 2.70
C CYS A 60 13.01 -5.94 1.95
N ASN A 61 12.67 -4.90 1.17
CA ASN A 61 11.44 -4.78 0.41
C ASN A 61 11.70 -4.84 -1.11
N GLY A 62 12.88 -5.32 -1.55
CA GLY A 62 13.33 -5.24 -2.94
C GLY A 62 12.40 -5.91 -3.96
N HIS A 63 11.72 -6.98 -3.56
CA HIS A 63 10.77 -7.74 -4.39
C HIS A 63 9.32 -7.27 -4.28
N LEU A 64 9.02 -6.19 -3.53
CA LEU A 64 7.63 -5.74 -3.34
C LEU A 64 6.96 -5.26 -4.63
N ARG A 65 7.72 -4.85 -5.67
CA ARG A 65 7.13 -4.55 -7.00
C ARG A 65 6.50 -5.78 -7.65
N GLU A 66 7.15 -6.94 -7.54
CA GLU A 66 6.62 -8.19 -8.10
C GLU A 66 5.36 -8.64 -7.34
N LEU A 67 5.35 -8.48 -6.02
CA LEU A 67 4.16 -8.72 -5.20
C LEU A 67 3.03 -7.73 -5.53
N ALA A 68 3.34 -6.47 -5.82
CA ALA A 68 2.34 -5.49 -6.25
C ALA A 68 1.62 -5.94 -7.52
N GLU A 69 2.33 -6.48 -8.51
CA GLU A 69 1.70 -7.02 -9.73
C GLU A 69 0.79 -8.22 -9.44
N LYS A 70 1.16 -9.09 -8.49
CA LYS A 70 0.27 -10.19 -8.05
C LYS A 70 -0.98 -9.68 -7.34
N VAL A 71 -0.85 -8.65 -6.52
CA VAL A 71 -1.98 -7.98 -5.87
C VAL A 71 -2.89 -7.30 -6.90
N LYS A 72 -2.32 -6.60 -7.90
CA LYS A 72 -3.09 -6.01 -9.00
C LYS A 72 -3.92 -7.07 -9.72
N ALA A 73 -3.33 -8.22 -10.05
CA ALA A 73 -4.04 -9.31 -10.70
C ALA A 73 -5.26 -9.77 -9.88
N GLY A 74 -5.10 -10.00 -8.58
CA GLY A 74 -6.21 -10.41 -7.72
C GLY A 74 -7.33 -9.36 -7.61
N ILE A 75 -6.97 -8.07 -7.61
CA ILE A 75 -7.96 -6.97 -7.60
C ILE A 75 -8.72 -6.92 -8.92
N TRP A 76 -8.04 -7.09 -10.06
CA TRP A 76 -8.69 -7.18 -11.36
C TRP A 76 -9.62 -8.39 -11.46
N GLU A 77 -9.19 -9.56 -11.01
CA GLU A 77 -10.01 -10.78 -10.97
C GLU A 77 -11.27 -10.61 -10.12
N ALA A 78 -11.19 -9.84 -9.03
CA ALA A 78 -12.33 -9.50 -8.18
C ALA A 78 -13.20 -8.35 -8.72
N GLY A 79 -12.86 -7.75 -9.86
CA GLY A 79 -13.60 -6.65 -10.48
C GLY A 79 -13.38 -5.28 -9.85
N GLY A 80 -12.30 -5.09 -9.08
CA GLY A 80 -11.88 -3.78 -8.59
C GLY A 80 -10.90 -3.08 -9.55
N VAL A 81 -10.46 -1.87 -9.19
CA VAL A 81 -9.42 -1.11 -9.92
C VAL A 81 -8.20 -0.95 -9.03
N PRO A 82 -7.09 -1.64 -9.31
CA PRO A 82 -5.87 -1.48 -8.56
C PRO A 82 -5.05 -0.28 -9.05
N LEU A 83 -4.66 0.59 -8.13
CA LEU A 83 -3.73 1.69 -8.38
C LEU A 83 -2.58 1.57 -7.38
N GLU A 84 -1.35 1.48 -7.89
CA GLU A 84 -0.17 1.42 -7.04
C GLU A 84 0.24 2.82 -6.58
N VAL A 85 0.48 2.96 -5.28
CA VAL A 85 0.81 4.24 -4.63
C VAL A 85 2.09 4.03 -3.84
N PRO A 86 3.25 4.52 -4.33
CA PRO A 86 4.47 4.54 -3.55
C PRO A 86 4.28 5.38 -2.28
N VAL A 87 4.78 4.88 -1.16
CA VAL A 87 4.73 5.56 0.14
C VAL A 87 6.11 5.62 0.78
N PHE A 88 6.27 6.46 1.80
CA PHE A 88 7.53 6.62 2.50
C PHE A 88 8.01 5.29 3.10
N SER A 89 9.20 4.84 2.71
CA SER A 89 9.79 3.58 3.18
C SER A 89 10.94 3.84 4.14
N ALA A 90 10.67 3.79 5.45
CA ALA A 90 11.66 4.00 6.51
C ALA A 90 12.47 2.72 6.78
N SER A 91 13.49 2.45 5.94
CA SER A 91 14.37 1.28 6.08
C SER A 91 15.37 1.40 7.24
N GLU A 92 15.45 0.38 8.09
CA GLU A 92 16.36 0.38 9.25
C GLU A 92 17.85 0.36 8.85
N ASN A 93 18.18 -0.27 7.74
CA ASN A 93 19.58 -0.42 7.30
C ASN A 93 20.15 0.81 6.58
N THR A 94 19.35 1.82 6.25
CA THR A 94 19.82 3.02 5.50
C THR A 94 19.52 4.34 6.19
N PHE A 95 18.38 4.50 6.88
CA PHE A 95 18.04 5.77 7.51
C PHE A 95 18.90 6.06 8.75
N ARG A 96 19.44 7.29 8.82
CA ARG A 96 20.13 7.86 9.99
C ARG A 96 19.35 9.08 10.48
N PRO A 97 19.26 9.36 11.80
CA PRO A 97 19.99 8.69 12.89
C PRO A 97 19.48 7.29 13.26
N SER A 98 18.21 6.99 13.02
CA SER A 98 17.61 5.64 13.05
C SER A 98 16.28 5.70 12.31
N ALA A 99 15.86 4.60 11.67
CA ALA A 99 14.57 4.57 10.97
C ALA A 99 13.38 4.79 11.90
N MET A 100 13.51 4.53 13.20
CA MET A 100 12.47 4.79 14.19
C MET A 100 12.00 6.24 14.18
N MET A 101 12.92 7.20 14.00
CA MET A 101 12.59 8.63 13.94
C MET A 101 11.62 8.95 12.80
N TYR A 102 11.70 8.19 11.70
CA TYR A 102 10.91 8.43 10.49
C TYR A 102 9.64 7.59 10.40
N ARG A 103 9.40 6.67 11.35
CA ARG A 103 8.15 5.88 11.41
C ARG A 103 6.91 6.78 11.45
N ASN A 104 6.93 7.84 12.26
CA ASN A 104 5.79 8.75 12.40
C ASN A 104 5.60 9.61 11.15
N LEU A 105 6.69 10.04 10.51
CA LEU A 105 6.65 10.74 9.23
C LEU A 105 6.00 9.87 8.15
N ALA A 106 6.39 8.60 8.09
CA ALA A 106 5.81 7.64 7.16
C ALA A 106 4.31 7.42 7.43
N ALA A 107 3.91 7.29 8.70
CA ALA A 107 2.51 7.14 9.08
C ALA A 107 1.66 8.36 8.66
N LEU A 108 2.16 9.58 8.90
CA LEU A 108 1.50 10.81 8.48
C LEU A 108 1.33 10.86 6.96
N ALA A 109 2.39 10.56 6.20
CA ALA A 109 2.31 10.56 4.74
C ALA A 109 1.29 9.54 4.21
N VAL A 110 1.26 8.33 4.78
CA VAL A 110 0.29 7.29 4.41
C VAL A 110 -1.14 7.73 4.71
N GLU A 111 -1.39 8.29 5.90
CA GLU A 111 -2.71 8.78 6.29
C GLU A 111 -3.25 9.81 5.29
N GLU A 112 -2.43 10.81 4.95
CA GLU A 112 -2.81 11.88 4.03
C GLU A 112 -3.00 11.37 2.60
N GLN A 113 -2.14 10.45 2.12
CA GLN A 113 -2.30 9.84 0.81
C GLN A 113 -3.58 9.01 0.71
N MET A 114 -3.96 8.28 1.76
CA MET A 114 -5.19 7.49 1.79
C MET A 114 -6.44 8.37 1.88
N ARG A 115 -6.40 9.43 2.69
CA ARG A 115 -7.52 10.36 2.89
C ARG A 115 -7.72 11.29 1.69
N GLY A 116 -6.63 11.81 1.12
CA GLY A 116 -6.65 12.83 0.07
C GLY A 116 -6.86 12.30 -1.35
N GLN A 117 -6.66 10.99 -1.59
CA GLN A 117 -6.83 10.37 -2.91
C GLN A 117 -8.10 9.49 -2.95
N PRO A 118 -8.65 9.20 -4.16
CA PRO A 118 -9.90 8.45 -4.32
C PRO A 118 -9.72 6.93 -4.11
N ILE A 119 -9.33 6.53 -2.90
CA ILE A 119 -9.07 5.15 -2.48
C ILE A 119 -10.24 4.64 -1.62
N ASP A 120 -10.86 3.53 -2.00
CA ASP A 120 -11.98 2.93 -1.25
C ASP A 120 -11.53 1.77 -0.33
N GLY A 121 -10.36 1.20 -0.60
CA GLY A 121 -9.71 0.16 0.18
C GLY A 121 -8.21 0.15 -0.08
N ALA A 122 -7.41 -0.39 0.84
CA ALA A 122 -5.96 -0.39 0.72
C ALA A 122 -5.31 -1.75 0.97
N VAL A 123 -4.27 -2.05 0.18
CA VAL A 123 -3.34 -3.15 0.47
C VAL A 123 -2.02 -2.53 0.93
N LEU A 124 -1.55 -2.94 2.10
CA LEU A 124 -0.34 -2.44 2.74
C LEU A 124 0.80 -3.42 2.46
N LEU A 125 1.64 -3.12 1.45
CA LEU A 125 2.83 -3.93 1.15
C LEU A 125 3.97 -3.50 2.07
N VAL A 126 4.36 -4.38 2.99
CA VAL A 126 5.30 -4.08 4.09
C VAL A 126 6.38 -5.15 4.22
N GLY A 127 7.46 -4.82 4.92
CA GLY A 127 8.54 -5.76 5.23
C GLY A 127 9.49 -5.21 6.29
N CYS A 128 10.42 -4.35 5.88
CA CYS A 128 11.44 -3.75 6.74
C CYS A 128 10.85 -3.14 8.02
N ASP A 129 11.57 -3.21 9.14
CA ASP A 129 11.15 -2.92 10.52
C ASP A 129 10.01 -1.92 10.70
N LYS A 130 10.19 -0.69 10.20
CA LYS A 130 9.27 0.43 10.48
C LYS A 130 8.14 0.56 9.48
N THR A 131 8.18 -0.16 8.35
CA THR A 131 7.14 -0.11 7.31
C THR A 131 5.81 -0.70 7.78
N THR A 132 5.84 -1.84 8.46
CA THR A 132 4.63 -2.48 9.02
C THR A 132 3.89 -1.55 9.99
N PRO A 133 4.51 -1.05 11.07
CA PRO A 133 3.78 -0.19 11.99
C PRO A 133 3.41 1.16 11.36
N SER A 134 4.24 1.76 10.49
CA SER A 134 3.90 3.06 9.90
C SER A 134 2.67 2.99 9.00
N LEU A 135 2.57 1.96 8.15
CA LEU A 135 1.40 1.81 7.26
C LEU A 135 0.14 1.43 8.04
N ILE A 136 0.24 0.58 9.06
CA ILE A 136 -0.90 0.24 9.92
C ILE A 136 -1.40 1.47 10.67
N MET A 137 -0.50 2.30 11.21
CA MET A 137 -0.86 3.55 11.89
C MET A 137 -1.60 4.50 10.95
N GLY A 138 -1.05 4.76 9.75
CA GLY A 138 -1.69 5.65 8.77
C GLY A 138 -3.05 5.14 8.30
N ALA A 139 -3.15 3.84 8.01
CA ALA A 139 -4.42 3.22 7.62
C ALA A 139 -5.46 3.28 8.74
N ALA A 140 -5.07 2.98 9.98
CA ALA A 140 -5.96 3.03 11.14
C ALA A 140 -6.51 4.43 11.40
N SER A 141 -5.75 5.50 11.15
CA SER A 141 -6.22 6.89 11.25
C SER A 141 -7.27 7.27 10.19
N THR A 142 -7.35 6.52 9.09
CA THR A 142 -8.36 6.74 8.04
C THR A 142 -9.59 5.85 8.18
N ASP A 143 -9.45 4.71 8.85
CA ASP A 143 -10.47 3.66 8.98
C ASP A 143 -11.05 3.17 7.63
N ILE A 144 -10.24 3.27 6.56
CA ILE A 144 -10.55 2.70 5.24
C ILE A 144 -10.22 1.20 5.28
N PRO A 145 -11.07 0.30 4.71
CA PRO A 145 -10.82 -1.13 4.69
C PRO A 145 -9.40 -1.45 4.18
N SER A 146 -8.58 -2.06 5.04
CA SER A 146 -7.16 -2.26 4.77
C SER A 146 -6.72 -3.68 5.11
N ILE A 147 -5.79 -4.22 4.32
CA ILE A 147 -5.18 -5.55 4.54
C ILE A 147 -3.67 -5.50 4.34
N VAL A 148 -2.93 -6.26 5.16
CA VAL A 148 -1.46 -6.32 5.11
C VAL A 148 -1.01 -7.49 4.25
N VAL A 149 0.01 -7.26 3.42
CA VAL A 149 0.79 -8.32 2.77
C VAL A 149 2.25 -8.12 3.15
N THR A 150 2.83 -9.13 3.78
CA THR A 150 4.23 -9.12 4.20
C THR A 150 5.14 -9.59 3.07
N GLY A 151 6.30 -8.95 2.90
CA GLY A 151 7.32 -9.38 1.95
C GLY A 151 7.95 -10.74 2.31
N GLY A 152 8.06 -11.03 3.61
CA GLY A 152 8.64 -12.27 4.14
C GLY A 152 10.10 -12.15 4.57
N PRO A 153 10.62 -13.13 5.32
CA PRO A 153 12.03 -13.15 5.75
C PRO A 153 12.95 -13.57 4.61
N MET A 154 14.24 -13.26 4.76
CA MET A 154 15.30 -13.85 3.93
C MET A 154 15.45 -15.34 4.22
N LEU A 155 16.07 -16.06 3.28
CA LEU A 155 16.51 -17.44 3.49
C LEU A 155 17.61 -17.51 4.57
N ASN A 156 17.88 -18.73 5.07
CA ASN A 156 18.97 -18.97 6.02
C ASN A 156 20.33 -18.59 5.41
N GLY A 157 21.14 -17.85 6.16
CA GLY A 157 22.56 -17.62 5.85
C GLY A 157 23.42 -18.81 6.27
N TRP A 158 24.47 -19.10 5.50
CA TRP A 158 25.43 -20.15 5.81
C TRP A 158 26.85 -19.66 5.61
N PHE A 159 27.72 -19.91 6.58
CA PHE A 159 29.15 -19.58 6.50
C PHE A 159 29.95 -20.71 7.13
N GLN A 160 30.91 -21.26 6.37
CA GLN A 160 31.78 -22.36 6.81
C GLN A 160 31.04 -23.59 7.37
N GLY A 161 29.86 -23.90 6.82
CA GLY A 161 29.03 -25.04 7.26
C GLY A 161 28.15 -24.74 8.48
N GLU A 162 28.24 -23.54 9.06
CA GLU A 162 27.39 -23.10 10.17
C GLU A 162 26.26 -22.19 9.69
N ARG A 163 25.12 -22.25 10.39
CA ARG A 163 23.96 -21.40 10.12
C ARG A 163 24.16 -20.03 10.76
N LEU A 164 23.97 -18.97 9.99
CA LEU A 164 24.02 -17.58 10.47
C LEU A 164 22.64 -16.91 10.42
N GLY A 165 22.29 -16.24 11.51
CA GLY A 165 21.11 -15.38 11.61
C GLY A 165 21.44 -13.93 11.29
N SER A 166 20.64 -13.29 10.42
CA SER A 166 20.75 -11.85 10.15
C SER A 166 20.53 -11.06 11.44
N GLY A 167 21.45 -10.14 11.75
CA GLY A 167 21.44 -9.38 13.00
C GLY A 167 22.14 -10.11 14.16
N THR A 168 21.76 -11.35 14.48
CA THR A 168 22.36 -12.10 15.60
C THR A 168 23.87 -12.33 15.42
N ALA A 169 24.29 -12.73 14.23
CA ALA A 169 25.70 -13.05 13.94
C ALA A 169 26.65 -11.83 14.00
N LEU A 170 26.12 -10.59 14.02
CA LEU A 170 26.95 -9.38 14.13
C LEU A 170 27.42 -9.12 15.57
N TRP A 171 26.75 -9.69 16.56
CA TRP A 171 27.01 -9.46 17.99
C TRP A 171 27.60 -10.69 18.70
N GLN A 172 27.81 -11.79 17.96
CA GLN A 172 28.51 -13.00 18.41
C GLN A 172 30.03 -12.80 18.27
#